data_AF-A0A9R0UE93-F1
#
_entry.id   AF-A0A9R0UE93-F1
#
_cell.length_a   1.000
_cell.length_b   1.000
_cell.length_c   1.000
_cell.angle_alpha   90.00
_cell.angle_beta   90.00
_cell.angle_gamma   90.00
#
_symmetry.space_group_name_H-M   'P 1'
#
loop_
_entity.id
_entity.type
_entity.pdbx_description
1 polymer ?
#
loop_
_entity_poly.entity_id
_entity_poly.type
_entity_poly.pdbx_seq_one_letter_code
_entity_poly.pdbx_strand_id
1 'polypeptide(L)'
;MMTEVPMPEGRGSRIGDTPGLRPGPGGFAARTHPQKPDRLRAAADLLDQAAAADDKAAGRFAEARVDSTPFGISPQARELAARWATALAAREADARVLGDATSDLAGRLRMAAVSTRSTGFRGRLAVAP
;
A
#
# COMPACT_ATOMS: atom_id res chain seq x y z
N MET A 1 49.09 19.78 -0.81
CA MET A 1 48.49 20.82 -1.67
C MET A 1 47.05 20.99 -1.21
N MET A 2 46.76 22.11 -0.53
CA MET A 2 45.42 22.52 -0.09
C MET A 2 44.83 23.41 -1.19
N THR A 3 43.63 23.11 -1.69
CA THR A 3 42.91 23.98 -2.63
C THR A 3 41.74 24.61 -1.89
N GLU A 4 41.90 25.88 -1.51
CA GLU A 4 40.81 26.77 -1.09
C GLU A 4 39.94 27.10 -2.30
N VAL A 5 38.62 27.00 -2.15
CA VAL A 5 37.64 27.48 -3.14
C VAL A 5 37.00 28.77 -2.61
N PRO A 6 37.05 29.89 -3.35
CA PRO A 6 36.53 31.17 -2.89
C PRO A 6 34.99 31.24 -2.95
N MET A 7 34.40 31.82 -1.91
CA MET A 7 32.96 32.13 -1.82
C MET A 7 32.61 33.37 -2.66
N PRO A 8 31.57 33.34 -3.52
CA PRO A 8 31.03 34.55 -4.11
C PRO A 8 30.00 35.22 -3.19
N GLU A 9 30.35 36.41 -2.71
CA GLU A 9 29.44 37.35 -2.08
C GLU A 9 28.45 37.94 -3.11
N GLY A 10 27.20 38.07 -2.69
CA GLY A 10 26.35 39.23 -2.99
C GLY A 10 25.93 39.50 -4.44
N ARG A 11 24.73 39.04 -4.81
CA ARG A 11 23.85 39.80 -5.71
C ARG A 11 22.43 39.85 -5.15
N GLY A 12 22.15 40.91 -4.39
CA GLY A 12 20.79 41.36 -4.18
C GLY A 12 20.20 41.90 -5.47
N SER A 13 18.92 41.62 -5.74
CA SER A 13 18.17 42.35 -6.76
C SER A 13 16.67 42.32 -6.47
N ARG A 14 16.17 43.50 -6.10
CA ARG A 14 14.81 44.08 -6.27
C ARG A 14 13.60 43.16 -6.09
N ILE A 15 12.99 43.24 -4.90
CA ILE A 15 11.55 43.02 -4.75
C ILE A 15 10.87 44.38 -4.94
N GLY A 16 10.22 44.55 -6.09
CA GLY A 16 9.37 45.70 -6.41
C GLY A 16 8.68 45.49 -7.75
N ASP A 17 7.35 45.65 -7.74
CA ASP A 17 6.40 45.74 -8.87
C ASP A 17 5.98 44.40 -9.52
N THR A 18 4.76 43.86 -9.34
CA THR A 18 3.41 44.40 -9.61
C THR A 18 2.37 43.25 -9.42
N PRO A 19 1.05 43.42 -9.65
CA PRO A 19 0.09 44.38 -9.10
C PRO A 19 -1.09 43.64 -8.40
N GLY A 20 -1.93 44.38 -7.67
CA GLY A 20 -3.11 43.83 -6.99
C GLY A 20 -4.03 43.04 -7.91
N LEU A 21 -4.25 41.77 -7.59
CA LEU A 21 -5.27 40.91 -8.19
C LEU A 21 -6.44 40.77 -7.21
N ARG A 22 -7.51 41.48 -7.56
CA ARG A 22 -8.91 41.31 -7.15
C ARG A 22 -9.25 39.89 -6.64
N PRO A 23 -10.04 39.75 -5.57
CA PRO A 23 -10.72 38.49 -5.29
C PRO A 23 -11.83 38.27 -6.33
N GLY A 24 -11.56 37.46 -7.36
CA GLY A 24 -12.58 36.92 -8.25
C GLY A 24 -13.22 35.67 -7.64
N PRO A 25 -14.52 35.42 -7.86
CA PRO A 25 -15.24 34.26 -7.34
C PRO A 25 -14.89 33.05 -8.21
N GLY A 26 -13.72 32.48 -7.97
CA GLY A 26 -13.20 31.34 -8.72
C GLY A 26 -12.27 30.57 -7.82
N GLY A 27 -12.82 30.11 -6.70
CA GLY A 27 -12.09 29.37 -5.68
C GLY A 27 -11.33 28.22 -6.31
N PHE A 28 -10.03 28.22 -6.05
CA PHE A 28 -9.14 27.08 -5.94
C PHE A 28 -9.71 25.80 -6.53
N ALA A 29 -9.10 25.37 -7.64
CA ALA A 29 -9.10 23.98 -8.08
C ALA A 29 -9.24 23.08 -6.86
N ALA A 30 -10.43 22.52 -6.69
CA ALA A 30 -10.73 21.57 -5.66
C ALA A 30 -9.78 20.41 -5.91
N ARG A 31 -8.65 20.40 -5.21
CA ARG A 31 -7.98 19.16 -4.83
C ARG A 31 -9.04 18.40 -4.08
N THR A 32 -9.79 17.60 -4.81
CA THR A 32 -10.78 16.66 -4.29
C THR A 32 -10.00 15.71 -3.41
N HIS A 33 -9.85 16.05 -2.14
CA HIS A 33 -9.45 15.10 -1.14
C HIS A 33 -10.49 13.98 -1.21
N PRO A 34 -10.10 12.74 -1.57
CA PRO A 34 -11.06 11.65 -1.66
C PRO A 34 -11.78 11.58 -0.31
N GLN A 35 -13.11 11.56 -0.37
CA GLN A 35 -13.91 11.48 0.85
C GLN A 35 -13.47 10.23 1.62
N LYS A 36 -13.56 10.25 2.95
CA LYS A 36 -13.21 9.10 3.81
C LYS A 36 -13.66 7.73 3.24
N PRO A 37 -14.90 7.54 2.74
CA PRO A 37 -15.31 6.28 2.12
C PRO A 37 -14.48 5.88 0.89
N ASP A 38 -14.03 6.82 0.07
CA ASP A 38 -13.24 6.53 -1.13
C ASP A 38 -11.79 6.15 -0.77
N ARG A 39 -11.25 6.74 0.31
CA ARG A 39 -9.94 6.31 0.87
C ARG A 39 -10.00 4.89 1.43
N LEU A 40 -11.10 4.53 2.10
CA LEU A 40 -11.29 3.18 2.64
C LEU A 40 -11.39 2.14 1.52
N ARG A 41 -12.05 2.47 0.39
CA ARG A 41 -12.06 1.60 -0.79
C ARG A 41 -10.69 1.44 -1.41
N ALA A 42 -9.97 2.54 -1.65
CA ALA A 42 -8.62 2.48 -2.20
C ALA A 42 -7.66 1.67 -1.30
N ALA A 43 -7.80 1.78 0.03
CA ALA A 43 -7.03 0.96 0.97
C ALA A 43 -7.43 -0.53 0.90
N ALA A 44 -8.71 -0.85 0.73
CA ALA A 44 -9.16 -2.22 0.51
C ALA A 44 -8.57 -2.81 -0.79
N ASP A 45 -8.55 -2.05 -1.88
CA ASP A 45 -8.01 -2.50 -3.16
C ASP A 45 -6.49 -2.78 -3.07
N LEU A 46 -5.75 -1.97 -2.29
CA LEU A 46 -4.33 -2.22 -2.02
C LEU A 46 -4.12 -3.49 -1.17
N LEU A 47 -5.01 -3.76 -0.22
CA LEU A 47 -4.97 -4.98 0.59
C LEU A 47 -5.30 -6.21 -0.27
N ASP A 48 -6.25 -6.13 -1.21
CA ASP A 48 -6.51 -7.24 -2.14
C ASP A 48 -5.30 -7.54 -3.02
N GLN A 49 -4.59 -6.51 -3.48
CA GLN A 49 -3.34 -6.68 -4.23
C GLN A 49 -2.26 -7.35 -3.39
N ALA A 50 -2.15 -6.98 -2.11
CA ALA A 50 -1.23 -7.61 -1.18
C ALA A 50 -1.59 -9.09 -0.93
N ALA A 51 -2.87 -9.40 -0.70
CA ALA A 51 -3.35 -10.77 -0.53
C ALA A 51 -3.05 -11.63 -1.78
N ALA A 52 -3.30 -11.09 -2.98
CA ALA A 52 -2.95 -11.78 -4.22
C ALA A 52 -1.43 -12.00 -4.39
N ALA A 53 -0.60 -11.08 -3.89
CA ALA A 53 0.85 -11.25 -3.90
C ALA A 53 1.30 -12.35 -2.92
N ASP A 54 0.63 -12.45 -1.77
CA ASP A 54 0.88 -13.50 -0.78
C ASP A 54 0.46 -14.89 -1.31
N ASP A 55 -0.69 -14.99 -1.98
CA ASP A 55 -1.12 -16.21 -2.66
C ASP A 55 -0.12 -16.64 -3.74
N LYS A 56 0.38 -15.67 -4.53
CA LYS A 56 1.44 -15.93 -5.51
C LYS A 56 2.73 -16.40 -4.83
N ALA A 57 3.08 -15.85 -3.66
CA ALA A 57 4.24 -16.31 -2.89
C ALA A 57 4.03 -17.74 -2.39
N ALA A 58 2.84 -18.07 -1.87
CA ALA A 58 2.47 -19.43 -1.48
C ALA A 58 2.61 -20.41 -2.66
N GLY A 59 2.11 -20.04 -3.85
CA GLY A 59 2.30 -20.82 -5.08
C GLY A 59 3.78 -21.11 -5.39
N ARG A 60 4.64 -20.09 -5.29
CA ARG A 60 6.09 -20.25 -5.51
C ARG A 60 6.76 -21.15 -4.48
N PHE A 61 6.33 -21.11 -3.21
CA PHE A 61 6.84 -22.02 -2.19
C PHE A 61 6.41 -23.48 -2.46
N ALA A 62 5.18 -23.69 -2.94
CA ALA A 62 4.70 -25.00 -3.34
C ALA A 62 5.48 -25.55 -4.55
N GLU A 63 5.69 -24.74 -5.58
CA GLU A 63 6.51 -25.10 -6.76
C GLU A 63 7.95 -25.47 -6.37
N ALA A 64 8.60 -24.66 -5.53
CA ALA A 64 9.96 -24.90 -5.07
C ALA A 64 10.12 -26.23 -4.30
N ARG A 65 9.05 -26.75 -3.69
CA ARG A 65 9.06 -28.08 -3.05
C ARG A 65 9.05 -29.21 -4.05
N VAL A 66 8.39 -29.03 -5.19
CA VAL A 66 8.30 -30.04 -6.27
C VAL A 66 9.60 -30.06 -7.08
N ASP A 67 10.14 -28.88 -7.38
CA ASP A 67 11.36 -28.71 -8.19
C ASP A 67 12.66 -28.90 -7.39
N SER A 68 12.58 -29.04 -6.06
CA SER A 68 13.69 -29.49 -5.21
C SER A 68 14.08 -30.94 -5.54
N THR A 69 14.71 -31.11 -6.71
CA THR A 69 15.40 -32.33 -7.11
C THR A 69 16.54 -32.64 -6.13
N PRO A 70 16.79 -33.92 -5.89
CA PRO A 70 17.24 -34.40 -4.60
C PRO A 70 18.66 -33.91 -4.36
N PHE A 71 18.85 -33.21 -3.25
CA PHE A 71 20.12 -33.26 -2.53
C PHE A 71 20.60 -34.71 -2.63
N GLY A 72 21.80 -34.95 -3.16
CA GLY A 72 22.23 -36.25 -3.69
C GLY A 72 21.99 -37.47 -2.77
N ILE A 73 22.35 -38.67 -3.23
CA ILE A 73 21.96 -39.95 -2.61
C ILE A 73 22.43 -40.12 -1.13
N SER A 74 23.31 -39.26 -0.62
CA SER A 74 23.80 -39.32 0.75
C SER A 74 22.67 -39.12 1.79
N PRO A 75 22.76 -39.78 2.96
CA PRO A 75 21.78 -39.62 4.03
C PRO A 75 21.64 -38.17 4.52
N GLN A 76 22.76 -37.45 4.66
CA GLN A 76 22.78 -36.05 5.13
C GLN A 76 22.09 -35.12 4.15
N ALA A 77 22.29 -35.36 2.86
CA ALA A 77 21.64 -34.64 1.79
C ALA A 77 20.11 -34.83 1.84
N ARG A 78 19.64 -36.07 2.03
CA ARG A 78 18.21 -36.37 2.21
C ARG A 78 17.60 -35.72 3.44
N GLU A 79 18.32 -35.70 4.56
CA GLU A 79 17.86 -35.03 5.78
C GLU A 79 17.75 -33.51 5.60
N LEU A 80 18.73 -32.89 4.94
CA LEU A 80 18.68 -31.48 4.59
C LEU A 80 17.53 -31.17 3.63
N ALA A 81 17.28 -32.03 2.64
CA ALA A 81 16.13 -31.94 1.74
C ALA A 81 14.81 -31.95 2.49
N ALA A 82 14.65 -32.89 3.43
CA ALA A 82 13.44 -33.02 4.24
C ALA A 82 13.20 -31.76 5.09
N ARG A 83 14.26 -31.25 5.75
CA ARG A 83 14.16 -30.00 6.53
C ARG A 83 13.78 -28.80 5.66
N TRP A 84 14.35 -28.70 4.46
CA TRP A 84 13.98 -27.65 3.52
C TRP A 84 12.54 -27.76 3.04
N ALA A 85 12.08 -28.97 2.69
CA ALA A 85 10.70 -29.20 2.30
C ALA A 85 9.71 -28.82 3.41
N THR A 86 10.01 -29.15 4.67
CA THR A 86 9.21 -28.75 5.83
C THR A 86 9.20 -27.23 6.02
N ALA A 87 10.36 -26.56 5.89
CA ALA A 87 10.44 -25.10 6.01
C ALA A 87 9.64 -24.39 4.91
N LEU A 88 9.70 -24.88 3.67
CA LEU A 88 8.89 -24.36 2.56
C LEU A 88 7.39 -24.59 2.81
N ALA A 89 7.00 -25.75 3.34
CA ALA A 89 5.60 -26.02 3.68
C ALA A 89 5.07 -25.05 4.76
N ALA A 90 5.88 -24.74 5.77
CA ALA A 90 5.53 -23.75 6.78
C ALA A 90 5.36 -22.36 6.17
N ARG A 91 6.28 -21.95 5.28
CA ARG A 91 6.20 -20.65 4.59
C ARG A 91 5.00 -20.52 3.66
N GLU A 92 4.65 -21.61 3.00
CA GLU A 92 3.45 -21.71 2.18
C GLU A 92 2.18 -21.50 3.02
N ALA A 93 2.10 -22.13 4.20
CA ALA A 93 0.98 -21.96 5.12
C ALA A 93 0.91 -20.54 5.70
N ASP A 94 2.05 -19.99 6.14
CA ASP A 94 2.15 -18.61 6.66
C ASP A 94 1.64 -17.59 5.63
N ALA A 95 2.05 -17.74 4.36
CA ALA A 95 1.66 -16.84 3.28
C ALA A 95 0.15 -16.87 3.03
N ARG A 96 -0.48 -18.05 3.06
CA ARG A 96 -1.94 -18.16 2.91
C ARG A 96 -2.68 -17.51 4.08
N VAL A 97 -2.24 -17.75 5.31
CA VAL A 97 -2.83 -17.12 6.51
C VAL A 97 -2.74 -15.60 6.42
N LEU A 98 -1.62 -15.07 5.94
CA LEU A 98 -1.45 -13.64 5.74
C LEU A 98 -2.38 -13.11 4.64
N GLY A 99 -2.50 -13.82 3.51
CA GLY A 99 -3.42 -13.47 2.43
C GLY A 99 -4.88 -13.42 2.90
N ASP A 100 -5.32 -14.45 3.62
CA ASP A 100 -6.67 -14.53 4.20
C ASP A 100 -6.96 -13.37 5.16
N ALA A 101 -6.04 -13.09 6.09
CA ALA A 101 -6.19 -11.99 7.04
C ALA A 101 -6.24 -10.62 6.34
N THR A 102 -5.45 -10.46 5.28
CA THR A 102 -5.39 -9.23 4.48
C THR A 102 -6.69 -9.02 3.69
N SER A 103 -7.25 -10.10 3.12
CA SER A 103 -8.54 -10.10 2.43
C SER A 103 -9.72 -9.81 3.38
N ASP A 104 -9.72 -10.41 4.57
CA ASP A 104 -10.72 -10.11 5.60
C ASP A 104 -10.68 -8.63 6.02
N LEU A 105 -9.48 -8.08 6.22
CA LEU A 105 -9.32 -6.65 6.50
C LEU A 105 -9.86 -5.78 5.36
N ALA A 106 -9.56 -6.12 4.11
CA ALA A 106 -10.11 -5.42 2.94
C ALA A 106 -11.66 -5.45 2.95
N GLY A 107 -12.25 -6.61 3.25
CA GLY A 107 -13.70 -6.78 3.43
C GLY A 107 -14.28 -5.84 4.49
N ARG A 108 -13.65 -5.76 5.66
CA ARG A 108 -14.06 -4.86 6.76
C ARG A 108 -13.98 -3.38 6.34
N LEU A 109 -12.94 -2.98 5.60
CA LEU A 109 -12.83 -1.61 5.09
C LEU A 109 -13.94 -1.26 4.10
N ARG A 110 -14.33 -2.18 3.21
CA ARG A 110 -15.46 -1.97 2.29
C ARG A 110 -16.77 -1.81 3.05
N MET A 111 -17.03 -2.65 4.07
CA MET A 111 -18.21 -2.54 4.92
C MET A 111 -18.27 -1.17 5.63
N ALA A 112 -17.15 -0.71 6.20
CA ALA A 112 -17.06 0.61 6.82
C ALA A 112 -17.31 1.76 5.81
N ALA A 113 -16.80 1.63 4.58
CA ALA A 113 -17.04 2.60 3.50
C ALA A 113 -18.52 2.67 3.08
N VAL A 114 -19.26 1.56 3.17
CA VAL A 114 -20.71 1.53 2.88
C VAL A 114 -21.51 2.11 4.05
N SER A 115 -21.17 1.76 5.29
CA SER A 115 -21.84 2.28 6.49
C SER A 115 -21.71 3.82 6.60
N THR A 116 -20.55 4.38 6.24
CA THR A 116 -20.33 5.84 6.23
C THR A 116 -21.14 6.57 5.15
N ARG A 117 -21.44 5.92 4.02
CA ARG A 117 -22.36 6.44 3.01
C ARG A 117 -23.82 6.44 3.52
N SER A 118 -24.22 5.39 4.23
CA SER A 118 -25.59 5.24 4.77
C SER A 118 -25.91 6.29 5.84
N THR A 119 -24.98 6.59 6.73
CA THR A 119 -25.15 7.64 7.77
C THR A 119 -25.15 9.05 7.19
N GLY A 120 -24.34 9.32 6.15
CA GLY A 120 -24.33 10.61 5.45
C GLY A 120 -25.65 10.95 4.73
N PHE A 121 -26.39 9.94 4.27
CA PHE A 121 -27.69 10.14 3.61
C PHE A 121 -28.83 10.47 4.60
N ARG A 122 -28.77 9.95 5.83
CA ARG A 122 -29.79 10.22 6.87
C ARG A 122 -29.72 11.62 7.47
N GLY A 123 -28.63 12.36 7.26
CA GLY A 123 -28.48 13.74 7.78
C GLY A 123 -29.11 14.84 6.93
N ARG A 124 -29.66 14.54 5.74
CA ARG A 124 -30.14 15.57 4.79
C ARG A 124 -31.66 15.71 4.70
N LEU A 125 -32.42 15.02 5.55
CA LEU A 125 -33.90 15.00 5.51
C LEU A 125 -34.59 15.55 6.76
N ALA A 126 -33.93 16.43 7.53
CA ALA A 126 -34.60 17.13 8.62
C ALA A 126 -34.44 18.65 8.53
N VAL A 127 -35.60 19.30 8.56
CA VAL A 127 -35.89 20.73 8.77
C VAL A 127 -35.94 21.61 7.51
N ALA A 128 -37.17 21.79 7.03
CA ALA A 128 -37.70 23.11 6.71
C ALA A 128 -39.06 23.26 7.44
N PRO A 129 -39.38 24.44 7.99
CA PRO A 129 -40.53 24.69 8.88
C PRO A 129 -41.89 24.52 8.20
#